data_AF-A0A840YB11-F1
#
_entry.id   AF-A0A840YB11-F1
#
_cell.length_a   1.000
_cell.length_b   1.000
_cell.length_c   1.000
_cell.angle_alpha   90.00
_cell.angle_beta   90.00
_cell.angle_gamma   90.00
#
_symmetry.space_group_name_H-M   'P 1'
#
loop_
_entity.id
_entity.type
_entity.pdbx_description
1 polymer ?
#
loop_
_entity_poly.entity_id
_entity_poly.type
_entity_poly.pdbx_seq_one_letter_code
_entity_poly.pdbx_strand_id
1 'polypeptide(L)'
;MSGDPKAARGYRNRNPGNIEHVAANKWLGLEDPPSDGRFCRFRSHQHGIRALALLLQSYQDRHGLRTVRGIVARWAPSTENNTRAYQDAVAKRLAVGLDDPIDLHDAATLRGLVEAIIRHELGGQPYAPEVIAEGLRMAGLVQPGLAHSGTVRAAAGSVVAGVTAAAVVDAVTTLAPHAEGLAAVLRALGPWGVAVAVIGVAAWTIHQRLRRQREITG
;
A
#
# COMPACT_ATOMS: atom_id res chain seq x y z
N MET A 1 18.23 14.78 -21.35
CA MET A 1 17.39 13.58 -21.62
C MET A 1 17.31 12.80 -20.32
N SER A 2 16.14 12.71 -19.67
CA SER A 2 16.01 11.80 -18.52
C SER A 2 15.79 10.39 -19.08
N GLY A 3 16.66 9.44 -18.73
CA GLY A 3 16.51 8.04 -19.14
C GLY A 3 15.27 7.40 -18.49
N ASP A 4 14.86 6.21 -18.97
CA ASP A 4 13.78 5.45 -18.35
C ASP A 4 14.08 5.21 -16.85
N PRO A 5 13.24 5.70 -15.92
CA PRO A 5 13.45 5.51 -14.48
C PRO A 5 13.53 4.04 -14.07
N LYS A 6 12.95 3.12 -14.86
CA LYS A 6 13.04 1.67 -14.62
C LYS A 6 14.44 1.10 -14.92
N ALA A 7 15.26 1.81 -15.69
CA ALA A 7 16.64 1.45 -15.94
C ALA A 7 17.57 1.81 -14.77
N ALA A 8 17.10 2.54 -13.76
CA ALA A 8 17.90 2.88 -12.59
C ALA A 8 18.18 1.65 -11.69
N ARG A 9 19.36 1.60 -11.07
CA ARG A 9 19.75 0.55 -10.10
C ARG A 9 18.73 0.42 -8.97
N GLY A 10 18.28 1.54 -8.41
CA GLY A 10 17.29 1.55 -7.34
C GLY A 10 15.98 0.87 -7.74
N TYR A 11 15.53 1.03 -8.98
CA TYR A 11 14.37 0.31 -9.48
C TYR A 11 14.64 -1.19 -9.59
N ARG A 12 15.76 -1.60 -10.22
CA ARG A 12 16.14 -3.02 -10.37
C ARG A 12 16.28 -3.75 -9.03
N ASN A 13 16.89 -3.10 -8.04
CA ASN A 13 17.06 -3.63 -6.68
C ASN A 13 15.78 -3.56 -5.84
N ARG A 14 14.70 -2.99 -6.40
CA ARG A 14 13.46 -2.67 -5.70
C ARG A 14 13.70 -1.83 -4.44
N ASN A 15 14.71 -0.97 -4.51
CA ASN A 15 15.22 -0.09 -3.46
C ASN A 15 15.16 1.36 -3.96
N PRO A 16 13.97 1.98 -3.93
CA PRO A 16 13.74 3.23 -4.65
C PRO A 16 14.35 4.46 -3.96
N GLY A 17 14.84 4.29 -2.72
CA GLY A 17 15.62 5.30 -2.01
C GLY A 17 17.13 5.05 -2.04
N ASN A 18 17.63 4.07 -2.82
CA ASN A 18 19.04 3.68 -2.79
C ASN A 18 19.58 3.50 -1.35
N ILE A 19 18.80 2.83 -0.48
CA ILE A 19 19.19 2.57 0.91
C ILE A 19 20.41 1.65 0.92
N GLU A 20 21.47 2.09 1.59
CA GLU A 20 22.68 1.29 1.77
C GLU A 20 22.44 0.11 2.71
N HIS A 21 23.07 -1.01 2.41
CA HIS A 21 22.99 -2.20 3.22
C HIS A 21 23.94 -2.11 4.41
N VAL A 22 23.36 -2.09 5.61
CA VAL A 22 24.09 -2.20 6.88
C VAL A 22 23.68 -3.50 7.53
N ALA A 23 24.64 -4.37 7.88
CA ALA A 23 24.36 -5.71 8.38
C ALA A 23 23.49 -5.75 9.66
N ALA A 24 23.55 -4.69 10.47
CA ALA A 24 22.73 -4.51 11.66
C ALA A 24 21.25 -4.20 11.34
N ASN A 25 20.96 -3.64 10.16
CA ASN A 25 19.60 -3.27 9.76
C ASN A 25 18.90 -4.46 9.07
N LYS A 26 18.05 -5.16 9.83
CA LYS A 26 17.27 -6.30 9.32
C LYS A 26 15.94 -5.84 8.73
N TRP A 27 16.00 -5.18 7.57
CA TRP A 27 14.78 -4.77 6.87
C TRP A 27 13.92 -5.98 6.50
N LEU A 28 12.60 -5.89 6.72
CA LEU A 28 11.67 -6.89 6.25
C LEU A 28 11.70 -6.94 4.72
N GLY A 29 11.81 -8.15 4.17
CA GLY A 29 11.76 -8.40 2.73
C GLY A 29 13.05 -8.09 1.98
N LEU A 30 14.20 -8.08 2.65
CA LEU A 30 15.49 -8.22 1.97
C LEU A 30 15.52 -9.53 1.16
N GLU A 31 16.17 -9.50 0.00
CA GLU A 31 16.44 -10.69 -0.81
C GLU A 31 17.59 -11.52 -0.25
N ASP A 32 17.84 -12.67 -0.87
CA ASP A 32 19.07 -13.42 -0.74
C ASP A 32 19.78 -13.48 -2.11
N PRO A 33 20.96 -12.85 -2.29
CA PRO A 33 21.67 -12.03 -1.29
C PRO A 33 21.00 -10.67 -1.02
N PRO A 34 21.12 -10.09 0.20
CA PRO A 34 20.39 -8.89 0.62
C PRO A 34 20.92 -7.58 0.03
N SER A 35 22.03 -7.62 -0.71
CA SER A 35 22.71 -6.45 -1.25
C SER A 35 23.33 -6.75 -2.61
N ASP A 36 23.48 -5.71 -3.43
CA ASP A 36 24.27 -5.74 -4.67
C ASP A 36 25.76 -5.41 -4.46
N GLY A 37 26.22 -5.40 -3.20
CA GLY A 37 27.56 -5.01 -2.78
C GLY A 37 27.53 -3.78 -1.88
N ARG A 38 26.66 -2.79 -2.18
CA ARG A 38 26.50 -1.58 -1.36
C ARG A 38 25.05 -1.31 -0.97
N PHE A 39 24.11 -1.54 -1.87
CA PHE A 39 22.71 -1.15 -1.68
C PHE A 39 21.84 -2.37 -1.40
N CYS A 40 20.85 -2.20 -0.52
CA CYS A 40 19.85 -3.23 -0.24
C CYS A 40 19.16 -3.69 -1.53
N ARG A 41 18.84 -4.99 -1.59
CA ARG A 41 17.88 -5.58 -2.53
C ARG A 41 16.65 -6.07 -1.79
N PHE A 42 15.48 -5.77 -2.34
CA PHE A 42 14.20 -6.16 -1.74
C PHE A 42 13.42 -7.10 -2.66
N ARG A 43 12.70 -8.06 -2.05
CA ARG A 43 11.89 -9.07 -2.74
C ARG A 43 10.70 -8.50 -3.52
N SER A 44 10.35 -7.23 -3.26
CA SER A 44 9.28 -6.51 -3.98
C SER A 44 9.47 -5.00 -3.84
N HIS A 45 8.89 -4.20 -4.73
CA HIS A 45 8.93 -2.73 -4.63
C HIS A 45 8.28 -2.19 -3.36
N GLN A 46 7.19 -2.80 -2.89
CA GLN A 46 6.48 -2.40 -1.67
C GLN A 46 7.38 -2.52 -0.43
N HIS A 47 8.21 -3.56 -0.35
CA HIS A 47 9.18 -3.72 0.75
C HIS A 47 10.27 -2.63 0.73
N GLY A 48 10.76 -2.23 -0.43
CA GLY A 48 11.71 -1.11 -0.53
C GLY A 48 11.08 0.25 -0.20
N ILE A 49 9.86 0.50 -0.65
CA ILE A 49 9.10 1.71 -0.31
C ILE A 49 8.82 1.76 1.20
N ARG A 50 8.44 0.62 1.80
CA ARG A 50 8.28 0.48 3.25
C ARG A 50 9.57 0.81 4.00
N ALA A 51 10.71 0.26 3.55
CA ALA A 51 11.99 0.53 4.19
C ALA A 51 12.35 2.03 4.12
N LEU A 52 12.10 2.68 2.98
CA LEU A 52 12.25 4.12 2.82
C LEU A 52 11.35 4.91 3.79
N ALA A 53 10.07 4.57 3.87
CA ALA A 53 9.11 5.21 4.76
C ALA A 53 9.53 5.11 6.25
N LEU A 54 9.90 3.91 6.70
CA LEU A 54 10.36 3.68 8.08
C LEU A 54 11.66 4.40 8.39
N LEU A 55 12.58 4.50 7.43
CA LEU A 55 13.82 5.23 7.60
C LEU A 55 13.55 6.73 7.83
N LEU A 56 12.63 7.32 7.08
CA LEU A 56 12.24 8.72 7.24
C LEU A 56 11.51 8.96 8.57
N GLN A 57 10.57 8.10 8.96
CA GLN A 57 9.93 8.17 10.29
C GLN A 57 10.97 8.07 11.41
N SER A 58 11.95 7.17 11.27
CA SER A 58 13.05 7.06 12.24
C SER A 58 13.89 8.34 12.32
N TYR A 59 13.97 9.15 11.27
CA TYR A 59 14.65 10.45 11.33
C TYR A 59 13.91 11.44 12.22
N GLN A 60 12.58 11.48 12.13
CA GLN A 60 11.76 12.29 13.01
C GLN A 60 11.83 11.76 14.45
N ASP A 61 11.62 10.47 14.65
CA ASP A 61 11.46 9.87 15.97
C ASP A 61 12.77 9.84 16.78
N ARG A 62 13.90 9.50 16.12
CA ARG A 62 15.18 9.32 16.82
C ARG A 62 16.09 10.54 16.79
N HIS A 63 15.93 11.41 15.79
CA HIS A 63 16.81 12.57 15.60
C HIS A 63 16.05 13.90 15.73
N GLY A 64 14.74 13.89 15.99
CA GLY A 64 13.95 15.10 16.18
C GLY A 64 13.80 15.94 14.91
N LEU A 65 14.09 15.39 13.74
CA LEU A 65 14.07 16.11 12.47
C LEU A 65 12.62 16.32 12.02
N ARG A 66 12.16 17.58 12.07
CA ARG A 66 10.78 17.97 11.79
C ARG A 66 10.64 18.98 10.65
N THR A 67 11.68 19.19 9.86
CA THR A 67 11.66 20.15 8.74
C THR A 67 12.19 19.51 7.48
N VAL A 68 11.76 20.00 6.31
CA VAL A 68 12.29 19.55 5.02
C VAL A 68 13.81 19.73 4.98
N ARG A 69 14.30 20.88 5.45
CA ARG A 69 15.75 21.15 5.52
C ARG A 69 16.49 20.08 6.32
N GLY A 70 16.04 19.78 7.54
CA GLY A 70 16.71 18.82 8.42
C GLY A 70 16.68 17.40 7.87
N ILE A 71 15.52 16.97 7.37
CA ILE A 71 15.33 15.61 6.84
C ILE A 71 16.15 15.40 5.57
N VAL A 72 16.09 16.34 4.61
CA VAL A 72 16.84 16.24 3.35
C VAL A 72 18.35 16.38 3.58
N ALA A 73 18.79 17.27 4.49
CA ALA A 73 20.22 17.38 4.83
C ALA A 73 20.79 16.09 5.42
N ARG A 74 19.99 15.34 6.20
CA ARG A 74 20.36 14.02 6.69
C ARG A 74 20.35 12.96 5.59
N TRP A 75 19.36 13.02 4.70
CA TRP A 75 19.21 12.08 3.60
C TRP A 75 20.33 12.19 2.56
N ALA A 76 20.65 13.42 2.17
CA ALA A 76 21.64 13.74 1.15
C ALA A 76 22.52 14.93 1.61
N PRO A 77 23.51 14.68 2.49
CA PRO A 77 24.43 15.72 2.96
C PRO A 77 25.18 16.35 1.78
N SER A 78 25.39 17.66 1.87
CA SER A 78 25.71 18.52 0.72
C SER A 78 27.11 18.36 0.13
N THR A 79 27.15 18.47 -1.20
CA THR A 79 28.23 19.13 -1.96
C THR A 79 27.64 20.41 -2.59
N GLU A 80 27.58 21.43 -1.73
CA GLU A 80 27.21 22.86 -1.85
C GLU A 80 26.08 23.38 -2.77
N ASN A 81 25.73 22.80 -3.92
CA ASN A 81 24.70 23.37 -4.81
C ASN A 81 23.46 22.49 -5.05
N ASN A 82 23.60 21.16 -5.01
CA ASN A 82 22.48 20.26 -5.30
C ASN A 82 21.46 20.14 -4.15
N THR A 83 21.91 20.37 -2.92
CA THR A 83 21.07 20.19 -1.72
C THR A 83 19.98 21.25 -1.59
N ARG A 84 20.25 22.51 -1.92
CA ARG A 84 19.23 23.58 -1.84
C ARG A 84 18.13 23.38 -2.89
N ALA A 85 18.51 23.11 -4.14
CA ALA A 85 17.54 22.83 -5.20
C ALA A 85 16.67 21.60 -4.88
N TYR A 86 17.26 20.57 -4.27
CA TYR A 86 16.52 19.39 -3.83
C TYR A 86 15.55 19.72 -2.67
N GLN A 87 16.02 20.45 -1.66
CA GLN A 87 15.19 20.94 -0.55
C GLN A 87 14.00 21.76 -1.06
N ASP A 88 14.24 22.72 -1.97
CA ASP A 88 13.19 23.56 -2.56
C ASP A 88 12.16 22.73 -3.35
N ALA A 89 12.62 21.73 -4.10
CA ALA A 89 11.74 20.82 -4.85
C ALA A 89 10.86 19.96 -3.92
N VAL A 90 11.41 19.47 -2.81
CA VAL A 90 10.67 18.70 -1.80
C VAL A 90 9.64 19.59 -1.10
N ALA A 91 10.04 20.77 -0.64
CA ALA A 91 9.17 21.73 0.05
C ALA A 91 8.00 22.18 -0.84
N LYS A 92 8.27 22.49 -2.11
CA LYS A 92 7.23 22.82 -3.10
C LYS A 92 6.23 21.68 -3.28
N ARG A 93 6.70 20.42 -3.27
CA ARG A 93 5.81 19.24 -3.41
C ARG A 93 4.92 19.04 -2.18
N LEU A 94 5.45 19.35 -0.99
CA LEU A 94 4.73 19.24 0.27
C LEU A 94 3.87 20.47 0.58
N ALA A 95 4.00 21.55 -0.19
CA ALA A 95 3.33 22.84 0.05
C ALA A 95 3.65 23.43 1.43
N VAL A 96 4.91 23.32 1.85
CA VAL A 96 5.44 23.86 3.13
C VAL A 96 6.73 24.66 2.88
N GLY A 97 7.11 25.50 3.83
CA GLY A 97 8.43 26.12 3.89
C GLY A 97 9.53 25.12 4.28
N LEU A 98 10.79 25.49 4.03
CA LEU A 98 11.94 24.64 4.35
C LEU A 98 12.10 24.33 5.84
N ASP A 99 11.66 25.26 6.69
CA ASP A 99 11.79 25.24 8.14
C ASP A 99 10.44 25.07 8.85
N ASP A 100 9.35 24.93 8.10
CA ASP A 100 8.03 24.65 8.67
C ASP A 100 8.02 23.25 9.29
N PRO A 101 7.35 23.08 10.44
CA PRO A 101 7.20 21.77 11.05
C PRO A 101 6.34 20.86 10.17
N ILE A 102 6.85 19.66 9.91
CA ILE A 102 6.15 18.57 9.21
C ILE A 102 6.05 17.34 10.10
N ASP A 103 5.00 16.54 9.87
CA ASP A 103 4.79 15.27 10.57
C ASP A 103 4.84 14.10 9.60
N LEU A 104 5.85 13.24 9.74
CA LEU A 104 6.02 12.02 8.96
C LEU A 104 5.15 10.84 9.43
N HIS A 105 4.36 11.04 10.50
CA HIS A 105 3.26 10.15 10.85
C HIS A 105 1.93 10.56 10.18
N ASP A 106 1.88 11.73 9.53
CA ASP A 106 0.81 12.06 8.59
C ASP A 106 1.03 11.37 7.23
N ALA A 107 0.01 10.66 6.77
CA ALA A 107 0.10 9.81 5.59
C ALA A 107 0.30 10.61 4.29
N ALA A 108 -0.26 11.82 4.19
CA ALA A 108 -0.12 12.67 3.01
C ALA A 108 1.30 13.26 2.95
N THR A 109 1.81 13.73 4.09
CA THR A 109 3.15 14.29 4.24
C THR A 109 4.21 13.25 3.95
N LEU A 110 4.15 12.05 4.57
CA LEU A 110 5.14 11.01 4.29
C LEU A 110 5.06 10.55 2.83
N ARG A 111 3.86 10.41 2.26
CA ARG A 111 3.71 10.06 0.84
C ARG A 111 4.38 11.08 -0.07
N GLY A 112 4.12 12.37 0.16
CA GLY A 112 4.69 13.44 -0.64
C GLY A 112 6.23 13.43 -0.61
N LEU A 113 6.80 13.19 0.58
CA LEU A 113 8.25 13.11 0.76
C LEU A 113 8.86 11.86 0.11
N VAL A 114 8.26 10.69 0.33
CA VAL A 114 8.67 9.43 -0.31
C VAL A 114 8.67 9.60 -1.84
N GLU A 115 7.60 10.13 -2.41
CA GLU A 115 7.52 10.35 -3.86
C GLU A 115 8.55 11.37 -4.37
N ALA A 116 8.91 12.39 -3.58
CA ALA A 116 9.95 13.34 -3.92
C ALA A 116 11.32 12.66 -4.00
N ILE A 117 11.66 11.85 -2.99
CA ILE A 117 12.91 11.08 -2.93
C ILE A 117 12.99 10.13 -4.11
N ILE A 118 11.95 9.34 -4.37
CA ILE A 118 11.94 8.38 -5.48
C ILE A 118 12.19 9.07 -6.82
N ARG A 119 11.55 10.22 -7.06
CA ARG A 119 11.76 10.99 -8.29
C ARG A 119 13.19 11.47 -8.44
N HIS A 120 13.81 11.90 -7.35
CA HIS A 120 15.20 12.33 -7.35
C HIS A 120 16.15 11.15 -7.63
N GLU A 121 15.99 10.04 -6.90
CA GLU A 121 16.87 8.88 -6.95
C GLU A 121 16.78 8.09 -8.26
N LEU A 122 15.59 8.02 -8.86
CA LEU A 122 15.34 7.23 -10.07
C LEU A 122 15.24 8.10 -11.33
N GLY A 123 15.31 9.43 -11.21
CA GLY A 123 15.08 10.34 -12.34
C GLY A 123 13.62 10.41 -12.83
N GLY A 124 12.68 9.91 -12.03
CA GLY A 124 11.24 9.90 -12.32
C GLY A 124 10.42 9.05 -11.35
N GLN A 125 9.11 8.93 -11.59
CA GLN A 125 8.20 8.13 -10.76
C GLN A 125 7.73 6.89 -11.54
N PRO A 126 8.42 5.74 -11.43
CA PRO A 126 8.06 4.53 -12.17
C PRO A 126 6.96 3.70 -11.49
N TYR A 127 6.54 4.06 -10.27
CA TYR A 127 5.56 3.29 -9.51
C TYR A 127 4.14 3.84 -9.70
N ALA A 128 3.19 2.90 -9.84
CA ALA A 128 1.78 3.23 -9.74
C ALA A 128 1.46 3.69 -8.30
N PRO A 129 0.47 4.59 -8.11
CA PRO A 129 0.09 5.11 -6.79
C PRO A 129 -0.18 4.01 -5.75
N GLU A 130 -0.76 2.88 -6.17
CA GLU A 130 -1.16 1.76 -5.31
C GLU A 130 0.05 1.02 -4.73
N VAL A 131 1.15 0.94 -5.49
CA VAL A 131 2.41 0.33 -5.02
C VAL A 131 3.03 1.17 -3.91
N ILE A 132 2.96 2.51 -4.05
CA ILE A 132 3.42 3.44 -3.02
C ILE A 132 2.52 3.35 -1.79
N ALA A 133 1.20 3.39 -1.99
CA ALA A 133 0.22 3.29 -0.92
C ALA A 133 0.40 2.00 -0.10
N GLU A 134 0.63 0.86 -0.76
CA GLU A 134 0.87 -0.41 -0.08
C GLU A 134 2.18 -0.40 0.73
N GLY A 135 3.25 0.17 0.19
CA GLY A 135 4.51 0.32 0.93
C GLY A 135 4.35 1.17 2.20
N LEU A 136 3.59 2.27 2.13
CA LEU A 136 3.27 3.12 3.28
C LEU A 136 2.37 2.40 4.30
N ARG A 137 1.37 1.64 3.82
CA ARG A 137 0.51 0.81 4.66
C ARG A 137 1.32 -0.22 5.45
N MET A 138 2.26 -0.90 4.80
CA MET A 138 3.16 -1.85 5.46
C MET A 138 4.15 -1.19 6.44
N ALA A 139 4.33 0.14 6.37
CA ALA A 139 5.09 0.93 7.33
C ALA A 139 4.25 1.41 8.53
N GLY A 140 2.94 1.10 8.55
CA GLY A 140 2.03 1.47 9.64
C GLY A 140 1.16 2.69 9.33
N LEU A 141 1.27 3.29 8.13
CA LEU A 141 0.43 4.40 7.72
C LEU A 141 -0.73 3.94 6.84
N VAL A 142 -1.91 3.84 7.44
CA VAL A 142 -3.14 3.66 6.68
C VAL A 142 -3.61 5.04 6.20
N GLN A 143 -3.67 5.25 4.88
CA GLN A 143 -4.22 6.50 4.34
C GLN A 143 -5.69 6.65 4.73
N PRO A 144 -6.12 7.81 5.28
CA PRO A 144 -7.53 8.13 5.41
C PRO A 144 -8.16 8.12 4.00
N GLY A 145 -9.11 7.23 3.76
CA GLY A 145 -9.82 7.09 2.48
C GLY A 145 -9.46 5.85 1.64
N LEU A 146 -8.33 5.17 1.88
CA LEU A 146 -8.07 3.83 1.33
C LEU A 146 -8.33 2.70 2.34
N ALA A 147 -8.43 3.05 3.63
CA ALA A 147 -8.92 2.16 4.69
C ALA A 147 -10.34 1.62 4.44
N HIS A 148 -11.08 2.23 3.51
CA HIS A 148 -12.46 1.88 3.16
C HIS A 148 -12.62 1.25 1.77
N SER A 149 -11.53 0.77 1.13
CA SER A 149 -11.68 -0.19 0.02
C SER A 149 -12.12 -1.55 0.58
N GLY A 150 -13.38 -1.62 1.00
CA GLY A 150 -14.11 -2.83 1.37
C GLY A 150 -14.29 -3.81 0.23
N THR A 151 -13.68 -3.58 -0.94
CA THR A 151 -13.81 -4.40 -2.15
C THR A 151 -13.03 -5.72 -2.05
N VAL A 152 -11.92 -5.79 -1.30
CA VAL A 152 -11.16 -7.05 -1.14
C VAL A 152 -11.80 -7.98 -0.10
N ARG A 153 -12.52 -7.44 0.89
CA ARG A 153 -13.26 -8.24 1.90
C ARG A 153 -14.66 -8.64 1.42
N ALA A 154 -15.29 -7.87 0.53
CA ALA A 154 -16.57 -8.24 -0.08
C ALA A 154 -16.47 -9.49 -0.96
N ALA A 155 -15.33 -9.74 -1.60
CA ALA A 155 -15.10 -10.96 -2.39
C ALA A 155 -14.84 -12.21 -1.52
N ALA A 156 -14.45 -12.05 -0.25
CA ALA A 156 -14.16 -13.16 0.66
C ALA A 156 -15.22 -13.39 1.75
N GLY A 157 -16.23 -12.51 1.87
CA GLY A 157 -17.16 -12.48 3.01
C GLY A 157 -18.65 -12.37 2.66
N SER A 158 -19.03 -12.50 1.38
CA SER A 158 -20.45 -12.43 0.95
C SER A 158 -21.24 -13.72 1.20
N VAL A 159 -20.84 -14.51 2.19
CA VAL A 159 -21.68 -15.55 2.76
C VAL A 159 -21.44 -15.55 4.26
N VAL A 160 -22.35 -14.91 5.02
CA VAL A 160 -22.97 -15.43 6.25
C VAL A 160 -23.83 -14.33 6.89
N ALA A 161 -25.13 -14.64 6.95
CA ALA A 161 -26.17 -14.18 7.88
C ALA A 161 -26.52 -12.68 7.95
N GLY A 162 -27.70 -12.34 7.40
CA GLY A 162 -28.51 -11.23 7.93
C GLY A 162 -28.85 -10.08 6.99
N VAL A 163 -28.84 -10.26 5.66
CA VAL A 163 -29.30 -9.22 4.73
C VAL A 163 -30.71 -9.56 4.23
N THR A 164 -31.67 -8.70 4.51
CA THR A 164 -33.03 -8.78 3.94
C THR A 164 -32.98 -8.50 2.44
N ALA A 165 -33.85 -9.14 1.66
CA ALA A 165 -33.84 -9.07 0.20
C ALA A 165 -33.88 -7.64 -0.38
N ALA A 166 -34.46 -6.68 0.35
CA ALA A 166 -34.54 -5.28 -0.07
C ALA A 166 -33.16 -4.56 -0.07
N ALA A 167 -32.29 -4.84 0.90
CA ALA A 167 -31.00 -4.16 1.02
C ALA A 167 -29.97 -4.64 -0.02
N VAL A 168 -30.14 -5.85 -0.55
CA VAL A 168 -29.27 -6.38 -1.62
C VAL A 168 -29.53 -5.66 -2.95
N VAL A 169 -30.77 -5.28 -3.23
CA VAL A 169 -31.15 -4.65 -4.51
C VAL A 169 -30.63 -3.21 -4.60
N ASP A 170 -30.68 -2.45 -3.52
CA ASP A 170 -30.17 -1.07 -3.48
C ASP A 170 -28.65 -1.00 -3.62
N ALA A 171 -27.93 -1.96 -3.01
CA ALA A 171 -26.48 -2.05 -3.13
C ALA A 171 -26.01 -2.43 -4.55
N VAL A 172 -26.86 -3.15 -5.31
CA VAL A 172 -26.55 -3.60 -6.68
C VAL A 172 -26.84 -2.51 -7.72
N THR A 173 -27.86 -1.68 -7.52
CA THR A 173 -28.24 -0.62 -8.49
C THR A 173 -27.35 0.62 -8.40
N THR A 174 -26.68 0.87 -7.27
CA THR A 174 -25.73 1.99 -7.12
C THR A 174 -24.35 1.74 -7.77
N LEU A 175 -24.05 0.50 -8.17
CA LEU A 175 -22.80 0.10 -8.83
C LEU A 175 -22.95 -0.12 -10.36
N ALA A 176 -24.05 0.38 -10.94
CA ALA A 176 -24.64 -0.23 -12.13
C ALA A 176 -24.10 0.09 -13.53
N PRO A 177 -23.08 0.93 -13.84
CA PRO A 177 -22.71 1.02 -15.25
C PRO A 177 -21.88 -0.18 -15.73
N HIS A 178 -21.42 -1.11 -14.87
CA HIS A 178 -20.47 -2.17 -15.28
C HIS A 178 -20.91 -3.61 -14.90
N ALA A 179 -22.16 -3.80 -14.47
CA ALA A 179 -22.64 -5.09 -13.95
C ALA A 179 -23.82 -5.71 -14.74
N GLU A 180 -23.86 -5.51 -16.06
CA GLU A 180 -24.96 -6.01 -16.90
C GLU A 180 -25.14 -7.54 -16.81
N GLY A 181 -24.06 -8.29 -16.63
CA GLY A 181 -24.11 -9.75 -16.50
C GLY A 181 -24.74 -10.24 -15.19
N LEU A 182 -24.54 -9.54 -14.08
CA LEU A 182 -25.05 -9.94 -12.76
C LEU A 182 -26.55 -9.66 -12.63
N ALA A 183 -27.00 -8.53 -13.18
CA ALA A 183 -28.42 -8.17 -13.21
C ALA A 183 -29.24 -9.15 -14.07
N ALA A 184 -28.67 -9.68 -15.15
CA ALA A 184 -29.33 -10.69 -15.99
C ALA A 184 -29.52 -12.03 -15.25
N VAL A 185 -28.51 -12.49 -14.52
CA VAL A 185 -28.57 -13.72 -13.72
C VAL A 185 -29.58 -13.60 -12.58
N LEU A 186 -29.63 -12.45 -11.91
CA LEU A 186 -30.59 -12.21 -10.82
C LEU A 186 -32.04 -12.10 -11.34
N ARG A 187 -32.26 -11.56 -12.54
CA ARG A 187 -33.58 -11.56 -13.20
C ARG A 187 -34.03 -12.96 -13.62
N ALA A 188 -33.09 -13.82 -14.04
CA ALA A 188 -33.40 -15.16 -14.54
C ALA A 188 -33.88 -16.13 -13.43
N LEU A 189 -33.54 -15.89 -12.17
CA LEU A 189 -33.85 -16.80 -11.07
C LEU A 189 -35.23 -16.56 -10.42
N GLY A 190 -35.87 -15.43 -10.70
CA GLY A 190 -37.15 -15.05 -10.11
C GLY A 190 -37.14 -14.97 -8.56
N PRO A 191 -38.25 -14.57 -7.93
CA PRO A 191 -38.30 -14.37 -6.48
C PRO A 191 -38.06 -15.66 -5.65
N TRP A 192 -38.25 -16.83 -6.26
CA TRP A 192 -38.11 -18.13 -5.57
C TRP A 192 -36.72 -18.77 -5.72
N GLY A 193 -35.94 -18.43 -6.76
CA GLY A 193 -34.63 -19.05 -7.00
C GLY A 193 -33.56 -18.64 -5.98
N VAL A 194 -33.64 -17.42 -5.46
CA VAL A 194 -32.71 -16.92 -4.44
C VAL A 194 -32.94 -17.63 -3.09
N ALA A 195 -34.19 -17.89 -2.72
CA ALA A 195 -34.52 -18.58 -1.48
C ALA A 195 -34.02 -20.04 -1.48
N VAL A 196 -34.15 -20.76 -2.60
CA VAL A 196 -33.65 -22.14 -2.74
C VAL A 196 -32.13 -22.21 -2.65
N ALA A 197 -31.42 -21.26 -3.27
CA ALA A 197 -29.96 -21.19 -3.21
C ALA A 197 -29.45 -20.96 -1.78
N VAL A 198 -30.11 -20.09 -1.01
CA VAL A 198 -29.74 -19.81 0.39
C VAL A 198 -29.98 -21.03 1.29
N ILE A 199 -31.10 -21.74 1.11
CA ILE A 199 -31.42 -22.96 1.88
C ILE A 199 -30.40 -24.08 1.58
N GLY A 200 -30.01 -24.23 0.31
CA GLY A 200 -29.02 -25.23 -0.09
C GLY A 200 -27.64 -25.02 0.56
N VAL A 201 -27.17 -23.77 0.62
CA VAL A 201 -25.88 -23.41 1.26
C VAL A 201 -25.93 -23.63 2.78
N ALA A 202 -27.04 -23.27 3.43
CA ALA A 202 -27.23 -23.51 4.86
C ALA A 202 -27.25 -25.02 5.19
N ALA A 203 -27.96 -25.82 4.39
CA ALA A 203 -28.01 -27.27 4.58
C ALA A 203 -26.64 -27.95 4.39
N TRP A 204 -25.88 -27.53 3.37
CA TRP A 204 -24.54 -28.06 3.09
C TRP A 204 -23.55 -27.74 4.21
N THR A 205 -23.55 -26.51 4.72
CA THR A 205 -22.64 -26.09 5.81
C THR A 205 -22.92 -26.81 7.13
N ILE A 206 -24.20 -27.04 7.45
CA ILE A 206 -24.62 -27.84 8.62
C ILE A 206 -24.18 -29.30 8.45
N HIS A 207 -24.39 -29.88 7.27
CA HIS A 207 -23.97 -31.26 6.98
C HIS A 207 -22.45 -31.45 7.13
N GLN A 208 -21.66 -30.50 6.63
CA GLN A 208 -20.19 -30.50 6.74
C GLN A 208 -19.71 -30.47 8.20
N ARG A 209 -20.36 -29.68 9.07
CA ARG A 209 -20.04 -29.64 10.50
C ARG A 209 -20.35 -30.96 11.21
N LEU A 210 -21.49 -31.57 10.90
CA LEU A 210 -21.91 -32.83 11.51
C LEU A 210 -21.01 -34.01 11.11
N ARG A 211 -20.51 -34.05 9.87
CA ARG A 211 -19.54 -35.06 9.45
C ARG A 211 -18.22 -34.96 10.22
N ARG A 212 -17.65 -33.76 10.34
CA ARG A 212 -16.38 -33.56 11.07
C ARG A 212 -16.46 -33.95 12.55
N GLN A 213 -17.61 -33.76 13.21
CA GLN A 213 -17.77 -34.17 14.61
C GLN A 213 -17.83 -35.69 14.78
N ARG A 214 -18.37 -36.40 13.80
CA ARG A 214 -18.39 -37.87 13.79
C ARG A 214 -17.00 -38.47 13.57
N GLU A 215 -16.11 -37.78 12.85
CA GLU A 215 -14.71 -38.19 12.62
C GLU A 215 -13.80 -37.96 13.84
N ILE A 216 -14.20 -37.13 14.81
CA ILE A 216 -13.40 -36.81 16.01
C ILE A 216 -13.79 -37.69 17.21
N THR A 217 -14.95 -38.34 17.16
CA THR A 217 -15.55 -39.07 18.29
C THR A 217 -15.69 -40.57 18.02
N GLY A 218 -15.10 -41.09 16.95
CA GLY A 218 -15.07 -42.52 16.59
C GLY A 218 -13.65 -42.94 16.25
#